data_AF-A0A9D4V060-F1
#
_entry.id   AF-A0A9D4V060-F1
#
_cell.length_a   1.000
_cell.length_b   1.000
_cell.length_c   1.000
_cell.angle_alpha   90.00
_cell.angle_beta   90.00
_cell.angle_gamma   90.00
#
_symmetry.space_group_name_H-M   'P 1'
#
loop_
_entity.id
_entity.type
_entity.pdbx_description
1 polymer ?
#
loop_
_entity_poly.entity_id
_entity_poly.type
_entity_poly.pdbx_seq_one_letter_code
_entity_poly.pdbx_strand_id
1 'polypeptide(L)'
;MYCHLLCALVHRDDVEVLTAIFAFTLVEALRMLEVEWKNLCHDIKFGHLNQSKMIDPSLRAIMKHKVLTCGNARRADQVAAICEAASQQCAWNGIIKQLWPRCKYVLSIMTGSMETYVERLQAYAGKDVPLVSADYGASEGWIAANINPRSPPNQVSFTTIPSLGYFEFLPLSNVIENAKVAPSSSSSSDQVGHMCTSNLETTPVNLDEVKLGQDYQIVMTTTG
;
A
#
# COMPACT_ATOMS: atom_id res chain seq x y z
N MET A 1 -5.81 -7.77 -11.42
CA MET A 1 -6.55 -7.82 -10.14
C MET A 1 -7.43 -9.06 -10.00
N TYR A 2 -8.37 -9.33 -10.91
CA TYR A 2 -9.27 -10.51 -10.84
C TYR A 2 -8.56 -11.84 -10.51
N CYS A 3 -7.45 -12.15 -11.18
CA CYS A 3 -6.68 -13.38 -10.90
C CYS A 3 -6.11 -13.43 -9.48
N HIS A 4 -5.65 -12.30 -8.92
CA HIS A 4 -5.15 -12.25 -7.54
C HIS A 4 -6.27 -12.56 -6.54
N LEU A 5 -7.46 -11.97 -6.73
CA LEU A 5 -8.63 -12.26 -5.91
C LEU A 5 -9.03 -13.73 -6.03
N LEU A 6 -9.06 -14.27 -7.23
CA LEU A 6 -9.38 -15.67 -7.48
C LEU A 6 -8.40 -16.60 -6.75
N CYS A 7 -7.09 -16.37 -6.86
CA CYS A 7 -6.07 -17.11 -6.11
C CYS A 7 -6.30 -17.00 -4.59
N ALA A 8 -6.54 -15.77 -4.09
CA ALA A 8 -6.75 -15.53 -2.67
C ALA A 8 -7.99 -16.25 -2.13
N LEU A 9 -9.08 -16.32 -2.91
CA LEU A 9 -10.31 -17.03 -2.53
C LEU A 9 -10.14 -18.55 -2.62
N VAL A 10 -9.44 -19.05 -3.63
CA VAL A 10 -9.10 -20.47 -3.76
C VAL A 10 -8.24 -20.92 -2.58
N HIS A 11 -7.30 -20.12 -2.13
CA HIS A 11 -6.43 -20.42 -0.99
C HIS A 11 -6.88 -19.77 0.31
N ARG A 12 -8.19 -19.52 0.47
CA ARG A 12 -8.70 -18.68 1.56
C ARG A 12 -8.28 -19.09 2.97
N ASP A 13 -8.14 -20.39 3.19
CA ASP A 13 -7.78 -20.97 4.49
C ASP A 13 -6.26 -20.93 4.76
N ASP A 14 -5.46 -20.53 3.77
CA ASP A 14 -3.99 -20.46 3.85
C ASP A 14 -3.47 -19.03 3.93
N VAL A 15 -4.29 -18.03 3.60
CA VAL A 15 -3.89 -16.61 3.61
C VAL A 15 -3.69 -16.13 5.04
N GLU A 16 -2.43 -15.83 5.38
CA GLU A 16 -2.05 -15.25 6.68
C GLU A 16 -1.81 -13.75 6.64
N VAL A 17 -1.47 -13.20 5.47
CA VAL A 17 -1.16 -11.78 5.29
C VAL A 17 -1.74 -11.31 3.97
N LEU A 18 -2.43 -10.18 3.99
CA LEU A 18 -2.76 -9.44 2.77
C LEU A 18 -1.77 -8.30 2.61
N THR A 19 -1.16 -8.19 1.43
CA THR A 19 -0.12 -7.19 1.18
C THR A 19 -0.29 -6.53 -0.18
N ALA A 20 -0.04 -5.22 -0.21
CA ALA A 20 0.27 -4.46 -1.40
C ALA A 20 1.18 -3.30 -1.00
N ILE A 21 1.88 -2.70 -1.96
CA ILE A 21 2.74 -1.55 -1.67
C ILE A 21 1.91 -0.37 -1.13
N PHE A 22 0.80 -0.03 -1.79
CA PHE A 22 -0.04 1.10 -1.43
C PHE A 22 -1.44 0.68 -1.00
N ALA A 23 -1.99 1.37 0.02
CA ALA A 23 -3.31 1.05 0.56
C ALA A 23 -4.41 1.15 -0.51
N PHE A 24 -4.25 2.09 -1.45
CA PHE A 24 -5.08 2.21 -2.64
C PHE A 24 -5.28 0.88 -3.37
N THR A 25 -4.20 0.12 -3.60
CA THR A 25 -4.27 -1.16 -4.35
C THR A 25 -5.15 -2.18 -3.64
N LEU A 26 -5.08 -2.27 -2.31
CA LEU A 26 -5.93 -3.16 -1.52
C LEU A 26 -7.38 -2.71 -1.52
N VAL A 27 -7.62 -1.40 -1.38
CA VAL A 27 -8.98 -0.84 -1.43
C VAL A 27 -9.63 -1.11 -2.78
N GLU A 28 -8.91 -0.92 -3.89
CA GLU A 28 -9.42 -1.24 -5.24
C GLU A 28 -9.62 -2.73 -5.47
N ALA A 29 -8.72 -3.58 -4.95
CA ALA A 29 -8.91 -5.03 -5.00
C ALA A 29 -10.21 -5.44 -4.29
N LEU A 30 -10.46 -4.89 -3.10
CA LEU A 30 -11.65 -5.19 -2.31
C LEU A 30 -12.91 -4.59 -2.94
N ARG A 31 -12.86 -3.38 -3.51
CA ARG A 31 -13.96 -2.80 -4.31
C ARG A 31 -14.32 -3.67 -5.50
N MET A 32 -13.31 -4.18 -6.23
CA MET A 32 -13.54 -5.12 -7.33
C MET A 32 -14.22 -6.40 -6.83
N LEU A 33 -13.84 -6.91 -5.65
CA LEU A 33 -14.49 -8.06 -5.05
C LEU A 33 -15.98 -7.78 -4.75
N GLU A 34 -16.34 -6.60 -4.29
CA GLU A 34 -17.75 -6.22 -4.06
C GLU A 34 -18.61 -6.35 -5.32
N VAL A 35 -18.03 -6.05 -6.48
CA VAL A 35 -18.71 -6.10 -7.77
C VAL A 35 -18.66 -7.50 -8.40
N GLU A 36 -17.52 -8.18 -8.30
CA GLU A 36 -17.20 -9.37 -9.10
C GLU A 36 -17.33 -10.70 -8.34
N TRP A 37 -17.72 -10.69 -7.05
CA TRP A 37 -17.74 -11.92 -6.23
C TRP A 37 -18.58 -13.05 -6.85
N LYS A 38 -19.67 -12.73 -7.57
CA LYS A 38 -20.50 -13.74 -8.26
C LYS A 38 -19.74 -14.46 -9.37
N ASN A 39 -18.99 -13.71 -10.19
CA ASN A 39 -18.16 -14.27 -11.25
C ASN A 39 -17.00 -15.08 -10.66
N LEU A 40 -16.36 -14.56 -9.61
CA LEU A 40 -15.30 -15.28 -8.90
C LEU A 40 -15.81 -16.61 -8.30
N CYS A 41 -16.98 -16.61 -7.66
CA CYS A 41 -17.59 -17.82 -7.12
C CYS A 41 -17.98 -18.81 -8.23
N HIS A 42 -18.53 -18.34 -9.33
CA HIS A 42 -18.83 -19.17 -10.51
C HIS A 42 -17.55 -19.86 -11.02
N ASP A 43 -16.47 -19.10 -11.20
CA ASP A 43 -15.20 -19.64 -11.70
C ASP A 43 -14.60 -20.68 -10.75
N ILE A 44 -14.68 -20.45 -9.43
CA ILE A 44 -14.26 -21.43 -8.41
C ILE A 44 -15.13 -22.68 -8.45
N LYS A 45 -16.46 -22.52 -8.59
CA LYS A 45 -17.43 -23.62 -8.55
C LYS A 45 -17.20 -24.61 -9.70
N PHE A 46 -17.02 -24.08 -10.91
CA PHE A 46 -16.90 -24.89 -12.12
C PHE A 46 -15.44 -25.15 -12.54
N GLY A 47 -14.46 -24.47 -11.93
CA GLY A 47 -13.06 -24.58 -12.31
C GLY A 47 -12.77 -23.96 -13.69
N HIS A 48 -13.64 -23.07 -14.16
CA HIS A 48 -13.55 -22.47 -15.50
C HIS A 48 -13.45 -20.95 -15.38
N LEU A 49 -12.46 -20.35 -16.03
CA LEU A 49 -12.30 -18.90 -16.04
C LEU A 49 -13.30 -18.25 -16.99
N ASN A 50 -13.92 -17.16 -16.54
CA ASN A 50 -14.71 -16.31 -17.43
C ASN A 50 -13.81 -15.71 -18.53
N GLN A 51 -14.06 -16.11 -19.78
CA GLN A 51 -13.25 -15.71 -20.93
C GLN A 51 -13.26 -14.19 -21.17
N SER A 52 -14.37 -13.52 -20.83
CA SER A 52 -14.49 -12.06 -20.99
C SER A 52 -13.64 -11.27 -19.99
N LYS A 53 -13.23 -11.89 -18.87
CA LYS A 53 -12.44 -11.23 -17.82
C LYS A 53 -10.93 -11.33 -18.04
N MET A 54 -10.48 -12.14 -19.00
CA MET A 54 -9.05 -12.40 -19.20
C MET A 54 -8.68 -12.44 -20.67
N ILE A 55 -8.09 -11.34 -21.14
CA ILE A 55 -7.67 -11.19 -22.54
C ILE A 55 -6.44 -12.08 -22.82
N ASP A 56 -5.50 -12.15 -21.87
CA ASP A 56 -4.24 -12.88 -22.06
C ASP A 56 -4.43 -14.41 -22.06
N PRO A 57 -4.10 -15.12 -23.16
CA PRO A 57 -4.25 -16.57 -23.24
C PRO A 57 -3.27 -17.34 -22.35
N SER A 58 -2.06 -16.81 -22.13
CA SER A 58 -1.00 -17.50 -21.40
C SER A 58 -1.33 -17.60 -19.90
N LEU A 59 -1.76 -16.48 -19.30
CA LEU A 59 -2.22 -16.39 -17.93
C LEU A 59 -3.45 -17.27 -17.72
N ARG A 60 -4.35 -17.33 -18.70
CA ARG A 60 -5.55 -18.18 -18.65
C ARG A 60 -5.18 -19.66 -18.55
N ALA A 61 -4.22 -20.10 -19.35
CA ALA A 61 -3.71 -21.47 -19.28
C ALA A 61 -3.09 -21.74 -17.90
N ILE A 62 -2.23 -20.85 -17.39
CA ILE A 62 -1.60 -21.00 -16.08
C ILE A 62 -2.66 -21.08 -14.96
N MET A 63 -3.61 -20.14 -14.93
CA MET A 63 -4.67 -20.12 -13.92
C MET A 63 -5.52 -21.39 -13.95
N LYS A 64 -5.86 -21.90 -15.14
CA LYS A 64 -6.58 -23.17 -15.30
C LYS A 64 -5.76 -24.36 -14.79
N HIS A 65 -4.47 -24.41 -15.10
CA HIS A 65 -3.62 -25.56 -14.77
C HIS A 65 -3.04 -25.55 -13.35
N LYS A 66 -2.99 -24.39 -12.69
CA LYS A 66 -2.33 -24.23 -11.37
C LYS A 66 -3.29 -23.84 -10.25
N VAL A 67 -4.38 -23.12 -10.55
CA VAL A 67 -5.27 -22.54 -9.52
C VAL A 67 -6.65 -23.19 -9.56
N LEU A 68 -7.26 -23.25 -10.74
CA LEU A 68 -8.57 -23.87 -10.97
C LEU A 68 -8.45 -25.28 -11.54
N THR A 69 -7.59 -26.10 -10.93
CA THR A 69 -7.32 -27.48 -11.39
C THR A 69 -8.57 -28.36 -11.40
N CYS A 70 -9.46 -28.15 -10.44
CA CYS A 70 -10.80 -28.73 -10.40
C CYS A 70 -11.81 -27.74 -9.80
N GLY A 71 -13.09 -27.89 -10.18
CA GLY A 71 -14.18 -27.12 -9.59
C GLY A 71 -14.36 -27.44 -8.10
N ASN A 72 -14.60 -26.42 -7.29
CA ASN A 72 -14.80 -26.54 -5.85
C ASN A 72 -16.10 -25.84 -5.42
N ALA A 73 -17.22 -26.55 -5.57
CA ALA A 73 -18.54 -26.04 -5.22
C ALA A 73 -18.64 -25.65 -3.74
N ARG A 74 -18.10 -26.47 -2.83
CA ARG A 74 -18.12 -26.17 -1.38
C ARG A 74 -17.47 -24.83 -1.08
N ARG A 75 -16.29 -24.57 -1.65
CA ARG A 75 -15.57 -23.30 -1.44
C ARG A 75 -16.29 -22.12 -2.07
N ALA A 76 -16.80 -22.30 -3.28
CA ALA A 76 -17.59 -21.26 -3.95
C ALA A 76 -18.84 -20.88 -3.14
N ASP A 77 -19.57 -21.88 -2.64
CA ASP A 77 -20.80 -21.65 -1.86
C ASP A 77 -20.49 -21.00 -0.50
N GLN A 78 -19.36 -21.34 0.14
CA GLN A 78 -18.88 -20.66 1.36
C GLN A 78 -18.57 -19.18 1.13
N VAL A 79 -17.81 -18.87 0.08
CA VAL A 79 -17.46 -17.48 -0.29
C VAL A 79 -18.72 -16.71 -0.68
N ALA A 80 -19.60 -17.33 -1.49
CA ALA A 80 -20.86 -16.73 -1.91
C ALA A 80 -21.74 -16.38 -0.72
N ALA A 81 -21.89 -17.27 0.27
CA ALA A 81 -22.68 -17.00 1.47
C ALA A 81 -22.17 -15.78 2.26
N ILE A 82 -20.84 -15.64 2.40
CA ILE A 82 -20.21 -14.49 3.06
C ILE A 82 -20.47 -13.20 2.27
N CYS A 83 -20.20 -13.21 0.96
CA CYS A 83 -20.38 -12.04 0.10
C CYS A 83 -21.84 -11.62 -0.06
N GLU A 84 -22.76 -12.57 -0.13
CA GLU A 84 -24.20 -12.32 -0.19
C GLU A 84 -24.67 -11.63 1.10
N ALA A 85 -24.28 -12.13 2.28
CA ALA A 85 -24.60 -11.52 3.57
C ALA A 85 -24.05 -10.08 3.69
N ALA A 86 -22.78 -9.88 3.30
CA ALA A 86 -22.17 -8.54 3.29
C ALA A 86 -22.88 -7.58 2.32
N SER A 87 -23.29 -8.07 1.14
CA SER A 87 -24.01 -7.28 0.14
C SER A 87 -25.41 -6.88 0.62
N GLN A 88 -26.14 -7.80 1.24
CA GLN A 88 -27.51 -7.56 1.75
C GLN A 88 -27.52 -6.54 2.90
N GLN A 89 -26.49 -6.55 3.74
CA GLN A 89 -26.35 -5.60 4.85
C GLN A 89 -25.75 -4.26 4.39
N CYS A 90 -25.38 -4.12 3.11
CA CYS A 90 -24.60 -2.99 2.58
C CYS A 90 -23.36 -2.69 3.43
N ALA A 91 -22.78 -3.73 4.04
CA ALA A 91 -21.75 -3.62 5.05
C ALA A 91 -20.67 -4.67 4.78
N TRP A 92 -19.61 -4.24 4.12
CA TRP A 92 -18.40 -5.04 3.88
C TRP A 92 -17.39 -4.94 5.04
N ASN A 93 -17.90 -4.56 6.22
CA ASN A 93 -17.07 -4.33 7.39
C ASN A 93 -16.54 -5.66 7.94
N GLY A 94 -15.23 -5.75 8.17
CA GLY A 94 -14.58 -6.97 8.61
C GLY A 94 -14.58 -8.11 7.59
N ILE A 95 -14.87 -7.84 6.31
CA ILE A 95 -14.91 -8.87 5.27
C ILE A 95 -13.60 -9.65 5.17
N ILE A 96 -12.45 -9.01 5.44
CA ILE A 96 -11.14 -9.64 5.35
C ILE A 96 -11.08 -10.87 6.25
N LYS A 97 -11.51 -10.75 7.51
CA LYS A 97 -11.47 -11.86 8.47
C LYS A 97 -12.49 -12.96 8.13
N GLN A 98 -13.63 -12.58 7.56
CA GLN A 98 -14.66 -13.56 7.17
C GLN A 98 -14.21 -14.40 5.97
N LEU A 99 -13.67 -13.75 4.93
CA LEU A 99 -13.19 -14.43 3.73
C LEU A 99 -11.89 -15.19 3.99
N TRP A 100 -10.95 -14.59 4.73
CA TRP A 100 -9.65 -15.15 5.07
C TRP A 100 -9.50 -15.31 6.60
N PRO A 101 -10.07 -16.38 7.20
CA PRO A 101 -10.09 -16.56 8.65
C PRO A 101 -8.72 -16.57 9.31
N ARG A 102 -7.69 -17.03 8.59
CA ARG A 102 -6.30 -17.09 9.06
C ARG A 102 -5.50 -15.80 8.85
N CYS A 103 -6.09 -14.76 8.25
CA CYS A 103 -5.42 -13.48 8.08
C CYS A 103 -5.07 -12.88 9.45
N LYS A 104 -3.79 -12.56 9.64
CA LYS A 104 -3.17 -12.05 10.86
C LYS A 104 -3.05 -10.54 10.84
N TYR A 105 -2.74 -9.95 9.68
CA TYR A 105 -2.62 -8.51 9.49
C TYR A 105 -2.65 -8.14 8.00
N VAL A 106 -2.90 -6.86 7.73
CA VAL A 106 -2.75 -6.25 6.41
C VAL A 106 -1.45 -5.42 6.41
N LEU A 107 -0.59 -5.65 5.43
CA LEU A 107 0.68 -4.95 5.26
C LEU A 107 0.61 -4.02 4.05
N SER A 108 0.78 -2.71 4.27
CA SER A 108 0.77 -1.72 3.19
C SER A 108 1.32 -0.38 3.64
N ILE A 109 1.73 0.48 2.70
CA ILE A 109 1.95 1.90 2.98
C ILE A 109 0.60 2.58 3.16
N MET A 110 0.43 3.22 4.32
CA MET A 110 -0.79 3.89 4.78
C MET A 110 -0.54 5.32 5.29
N THR A 111 0.70 5.81 5.17
CA THR A 111 1.12 7.15 5.60
C THR A 111 1.15 8.12 4.41
N GLY A 112 1.22 9.43 4.69
CA GLY A 112 1.32 10.46 3.66
C GLY A 112 0.08 10.49 2.77
N SER A 113 0.27 10.46 1.44
CA SER A 113 -0.86 10.50 0.49
C SER A 113 -1.82 9.31 0.63
N MET A 114 -1.38 8.20 1.25
CA MET A 114 -2.20 7.00 1.44
C MET A 114 -3.15 7.07 2.64
N GLU A 115 -3.02 8.09 3.50
CA GLU A 115 -3.88 8.26 4.69
C GLU A 115 -5.37 8.32 4.34
N THR A 116 -5.70 8.86 3.16
CA THR A 116 -7.07 8.96 2.64
C THR A 116 -7.76 7.60 2.44
N TYR A 117 -7.00 6.50 2.34
CA TYR A 117 -7.53 5.15 2.15
C TYR A 117 -7.65 4.36 3.46
N VAL A 118 -7.07 4.86 4.56
CA VAL A 118 -6.97 4.14 5.84
C VAL A 118 -8.34 3.79 6.39
N GLU A 119 -9.26 4.76 6.43
CA GLU A 119 -10.61 4.54 6.97
C GLU A 119 -11.33 3.41 6.21
N ARG A 120 -11.26 3.44 4.88
CA ARG A 120 -11.93 2.43 4.05
C ARG A 120 -11.28 1.05 4.21
N LEU A 121 -9.96 0.99 4.28
CA LEU A 121 -9.23 -0.26 4.51
C LEU A 121 -9.50 -0.82 5.90
N GLN A 122 -9.59 0.04 6.91
CA GLN A 122 -9.91 -0.33 8.29
C GLN A 122 -11.34 -0.85 8.41
N ALA A 123 -12.29 -0.27 7.68
CA ALA A 123 -13.65 -0.81 7.57
C ALA A 123 -13.61 -2.27 7.07
N TYR A 124 -12.91 -2.56 5.96
CA TYR A 124 -12.77 -3.93 5.45
C TYR A 124 -12.05 -4.89 6.40
N ALA A 125 -11.02 -4.42 7.09
CA ALA A 125 -10.25 -5.20 8.05
C ALA A 125 -11.06 -5.53 9.32
N GLY A 126 -11.93 -4.62 9.74
CA GLY A 126 -12.67 -4.73 11.00
C GLY A 126 -11.74 -4.59 12.22
N LYS A 127 -12.21 -5.07 13.37
CA LYS A 127 -11.45 -4.99 14.63
C LYS A 127 -10.41 -6.11 14.79
N ASP A 128 -10.56 -7.19 14.04
CA ASP A 128 -9.81 -8.43 14.24
C ASP A 128 -8.51 -8.50 13.43
N VAL A 129 -8.31 -7.60 12.46
CA VAL A 129 -7.16 -7.59 11.56
C VAL A 129 -6.42 -6.25 11.66
N PRO A 130 -5.24 -6.22 12.30
CA PRO A 130 -4.39 -5.03 12.38
C PRO A 130 -3.92 -4.57 11.00
N LEU A 131 -3.80 -3.24 10.86
CA LEU A 131 -3.18 -2.59 9.72
C LEU A 131 -1.74 -2.21 10.07
N VAL A 132 -0.77 -2.67 9.29
CA VAL A 132 0.66 -2.52 9.56
C VAL A 132 1.36 -1.80 8.40
N SER A 133 2.05 -0.70 8.71
CA SER A 133 3.06 -0.08 7.84
C SER A 133 4.44 -0.49 8.37
N ALA A 134 5.23 -1.23 7.58
CA ALA A 134 6.46 -1.86 8.08
C ALA A 134 7.74 -1.08 7.77
N ASP A 135 7.80 -0.45 6.61
CA ASP A 135 9.03 0.00 6.00
C ASP A 135 8.85 1.35 5.31
N TYR A 136 9.93 2.12 5.26
CA TYR A 136 10.02 3.40 4.58
C TYR A 136 11.28 3.44 3.73
N GLY A 137 11.12 3.79 2.46
CA GLY A 137 12.18 3.80 1.48
C GLY A 137 11.75 4.47 0.19
N ALA A 138 12.69 4.57 -0.74
CA ALA A 138 12.51 5.13 -2.06
C ALA A 138 13.23 4.23 -3.10
N SER A 139 13.11 4.58 -4.38
CA SER A 139 13.86 3.91 -5.46
C SER A 139 15.37 3.93 -5.25
N GLU A 140 15.86 4.97 -4.56
CA GLU A 140 17.24 5.26 -4.24
C GLU A 140 17.76 4.35 -3.10
N GLY A 141 16.87 3.82 -2.26
CA GLY A 141 17.24 2.89 -1.19
C GLY A 141 16.22 2.77 -0.06
N TRP A 142 16.42 1.73 0.76
CA TRP A 142 15.69 1.53 2.01
C TRP A 142 16.23 2.46 3.10
N ILE A 143 15.34 3.11 3.84
CA ILE A 143 15.72 4.17 4.79
C ILE A 143 15.46 3.73 6.24
N ALA A 144 14.23 3.31 6.52
CA ALA A 144 13.77 3.12 7.88
C ALA A 144 12.74 1.99 8.00
N ALA A 145 12.56 1.48 9.22
CA ALA A 145 11.56 0.46 9.53
C ALA A 145 10.72 0.86 10.74
N ASN A 146 9.47 0.43 10.77
CA ASN A 146 8.59 0.58 11.92
C ASN A 146 8.95 -0.46 12.99
N ILE A 147 9.59 -0.02 14.07
CA ILE A 147 9.96 -0.87 15.22
C ILE A 147 8.77 -1.20 16.13
N ASN A 148 7.63 -0.53 15.95
CA ASN A 148 6.38 -0.78 16.67
C ASN A 148 5.25 -1.12 15.68
N PRO A 149 5.21 -2.34 15.10
CA PRO A 149 4.27 -2.71 14.06
C PRO A 149 2.80 -2.75 14.52
N ARG A 150 2.53 -2.56 15.81
CA ARG A 150 1.17 -2.48 16.38
C ARG A 150 0.67 -1.04 16.53
N SER A 151 1.49 -0.03 16.21
CA SER A 151 1.07 1.36 16.19
C SER A 151 -0.12 1.52 15.22
N PRO A 152 -1.16 2.28 15.58
CA PRO A 152 -2.23 2.57 14.63
C PRO A 152 -1.67 3.33 13.42
N PRO A 153 -2.30 3.24 12.23
CA PRO A 153 -1.78 3.85 11.00
C PRO A 153 -1.48 5.35 11.09
N ASN A 154 -2.18 6.08 11.95
CA ASN A 154 -2.01 7.52 12.18
C ASN A 154 -0.92 7.89 13.20
N GLN A 155 -0.25 6.91 13.81
CA GLN A 155 0.83 7.11 14.79
C GLN A 155 2.08 6.29 14.43
N VAL A 156 2.20 5.87 13.17
CA VAL A 156 3.36 5.13 12.69
C VAL A 156 4.58 6.06 12.75
N SER A 157 5.69 5.54 13.26
CA SER A 157 7.00 6.17 13.18
C SER A 157 8.00 5.16 12.65
N PHE A 158 8.90 5.62 11.79
CA PHE A 158 9.93 4.78 11.19
C PHE A 158 11.29 5.15 11.78
N THR A 159 12.03 4.14 12.23
CA THR A 159 13.39 4.28 12.75
C THR A 159 14.37 4.08 11.60
N THR A 160 15.15 5.11 11.28
CA THR A 160 16.24 5.05 10.30
C THR A 160 17.22 3.95 10.69
N ILE A 161 17.59 3.10 9.73
CA ILE A 161 18.53 2.00 9.96
C ILE A 161 19.92 2.45 9.50
N PRO A 162 20.85 2.78 10.41
CA PRO A 162 22.12 3.43 10.05
C PRO A 162 23.01 2.60 9.13
N SER A 163 22.81 1.28 9.07
CA SER A 163 23.59 0.39 8.22
C SER A 163 23.11 0.34 6.76
N LEU A 164 22.00 0.99 6.40
CA LEU A 164 21.46 0.99 5.03
C LEU A 164 22.04 2.09 4.13
N GLY A 165 22.73 3.06 4.70
CA GLY A 165 23.31 4.19 3.99
C GLY A 165 23.81 5.24 4.98
N TYR A 166 24.43 6.29 4.45
CA TYR A 166 24.75 7.47 5.23
C TYR A 166 23.58 8.47 5.11
N PHE A 167 23.02 8.87 6.25
CA PHE A 167 21.81 9.69 6.32
C PHE A 167 22.11 11.01 7.01
N GLU A 168 21.78 12.11 6.32
CA GLU A 168 21.83 13.46 6.84
C GLU A 168 20.45 14.11 6.73
N PHE A 169 20.22 15.17 7.51
CA PHE A 169 18.90 15.77 7.67
C PHE A 169 18.98 17.28 7.50
N LEU A 170 18.24 17.81 6.52
CA LEU A 170 18.20 19.25 6.22
C LEU A 170 16.98 19.91 6.89
N PRO A 171 17.16 20.87 7.82
CA PRO A 171 16.04 21.54 8.48
C PRO A 171 15.08 22.26 7.52
N LEU A 172 13.77 21.96 7.58
CA LEU A 172 12.77 22.55 6.68
C LEU A 172 12.40 24.00 7.01
N SER A 173 12.58 24.46 8.25
CA SER A 173 12.43 25.88 8.64
C SER A 173 13.22 26.79 7.69
N ASN A 174 14.41 26.33 7.30
CA ASN A 174 15.32 27.08 6.47
C ASN A 174 14.93 27.00 4.98
N VAL A 175 14.23 25.94 4.57
CA VAL A 175 13.75 25.78 3.18
C VAL A 175 12.53 26.66 2.90
N ILE A 176 11.59 26.75 3.85
CA ILE A 176 10.34 27.50 3.70
C ILE A 176 10.58 29.02 3.77
N GLU A 177 11.46 29.48 4.67
CA GLU A 177 11.84 30.90 4.71
C GLU A 177 12.48 31.34 3.39
N ASN A 178 13.30 30.49 2.77
CA ASN A 178 13.97 30.78 1.50
C ASN A 178 13.02 30.74 0.30
N ALA A 179 11.96 29.91 0.34
CA ALA A 179 10.94 29.89 -0.71
C ALA A 179 10.07 31.16 -0.74
N LYS A 180 9.95 31.88 0.39
CA LYS A 180 9.20 33.15 0.48
C LYS A 180 10.02 34.37 0.03
N VAL A 181 11.35 34.25 -0.08
CA VAL A 181 12.27 35.36 -0.41
C VAL A 181 12.55 35.46 -1.92
N ALA A 182 12.07 34.53 -2.75
CA ALA A 182 12.10 34.69 -4.20
C ALA A 182 11.22 35.89 -4.61
N PRO A 183 11.78 37.00 -5.14
CA PRO A 183 10.98 38.17 -5.45
C PRO A 183 10.09 37.87 -6.66
N SER A 184 8.81 38.19 -6.54
CA SER A 184 7.94 38.47 -7.66
C SER A 184 8.42 39.74 -8.37
N SER A 185 9.48 39.65 -9.17
CA SER A 185 9.88 40.72 -10.09
C SER A 185 9.43 40.35 -11.50
N SER A 186 8.32 40.97 -11.90
CA SER A 186 7.93 41.16 -13.29
C SER A 186 9.05 41.85 -14.08
N SER A 187 9.55 41.25 -15.16
CA SER A 187 9.69 41.82 -16.52
C SER A 187 10.77 41.12 -17.37
N SER A 188 10.35 40.76 -18.60
CA SER A 188 11.08 40.62 -19.86
C SER A 188 12.29 39.67 -20.05
N SER A 189 12.08 38.75 -21.00
CA SER A 189 12.99 38.20 -22.03
C SER A 189 14.16 37.28 -21.65
N ASP A 190 14.05 36.05 -22.15
CA ASP A 190 15.09 35.17 -22.70
C ASP A 190 16.40 35.03 -21.93
N GLN A 191 16.46 34.12 -20.95
CA GLN A 191 17.59 33.20 -20.75
C GLN A 191 17.12 31.90 -20.10
N VAL A 192 17.44 30.77 -20.74
CA VAL A 192 17.38 29.42 -20.14
C VAL A 192 18.48 29.36 -19.08
N GLY A 193 18.16 29.83 -17.87
CA GLY A 193 19.05 29.80 -16.72
C GLY A 193 18.83 28.53 -15.92
N HIS A 194 19.85 27.68 -15.87
CA HIS A 194 20.01 26.67 -14.82
C HIS A 194 19.63 27.28 -13.47
N MET A 195 18.59 26.75 -12.82
CA MET A 195 18.20 27.13 -11.47
C MET A 195 19.18 26.49 -10.49
N CYS A 196 20.42 26.99 -10.49
CA CYS A 196 21.38 26.74 -9.42
C CYS A 196 20.89 27.52 -8.21
N THR A 197 20.45 26.81 -7.18
CA THR A 197 20.21 27.34 -5.84
C THR A 197 21.54 27.81 -5.25
N SER A 198 22.01 28.98 -5.64
CA SER A 198 23.23 29.57 -5.11
C SER A 198 22.94 30.34 -3.82
N ASN A 199 23.59 29.88 -2.74
CA ASN A 199 24.01 30.66 -1.56
C ASN A 199 23.03 30.88 -0.39
N LEU A 200 22.47 29.80 0.18
CA LEU A 200 22.25 29.73 1.62
C LEU A 200 22.64 28.33 2.12
N GLU A 201 23.81 28.22 2.76
CA GLU A 201 24.32 27.01 3.39
C GLU A 201 23.38 26.57 4.52
N THR A 202 22.41 25.74 4.18
CA THR A 202 21.70 24.96 5.17
C THR A 202 22.56 23.74 5.43
N THR A 203 23.33 23.78 6.52
CA THR A 203 24.19 22.66 6.88
C THR A 203 23.30 21.49 7.28
N PRO A 204 23.36 20.35 6.57
CA PRO A 204 22.66 19.16 7.00
C PRO A 204 23.25 18.68 8.33
N VAL A 205 22.41 18.09 9.18
CA VAL A 205 22.84 17.51 10.46
C VAL A 205 22.90 16.00 10.37
N ASN A 206 23.75 15.38 11.18
CA ASN A 206 23.87 13.92 11.23
C ASN A 206 22.63 13.27 11.87
N LEU A 207 22.48 11.96 11.67
CA LEU A 207 21.38 11.18 12.24
C LEU A 207 21.26 11.28 13.77
N ASP A 208 22.37 11.45 14.49
CA ASP A 208 22.42 11.59 15.95
C ASP A 208 22.21 13.04 16.45
N GLU A 209 22.15 14.00 15.54
CA GLU A 209 22.02 15.43 15.85
C GLU A 209 20.59 15.97 15.61
N VAL A 210 19.67 15.11 15.18
CA VAL A 210 18.26 15.48 14.93
C VAL A 210 17.54 15.84 16.23
N LYS A 211 16.64 16.83 16.17
CA LYS A 211 15.87 17.32 17.32
C LYS A 211 14.42 16.86 17.26
N LEU A 212 13.88 16.45 18.41
CA LEU A 212 12.47 16.05 18.53
C LEU A 212 11.54 17.21 18.15
N GLY A 213 10.53 16.90 17.33
CA GLY A 213 9.51 17.86 16.90
C GLY A 213 9.96 18.84 15.80
N GLN A 214 11.16 18.65 15.24
CA GLN A 214 11.64 19.44 14.12
C GLN A 214 11.48 18.66 12.80
N ASP A 215 11.08 19.38 11.74
CA ASP A 215 10.88 18.81 10.41
C ASP A 215 12.16 18.91 9.58
N TYR A 216 12.49 17.82 8.89
CA TYR A 216 13.69 17.70 8.06
C TYR A 216 13.39 17.07 6.70
N GLN A 217 14.17 17.43 5.69
CA GLN A 217 14.32 16.67 4.46
C GLN A 217 15.47 15.68 4.61
N ILE A 218 15.25 14.42 4.26
CA ILE A 218 16.28 13.37 4.33
C ILE A 218 17.21 13.50 3.12
N VAL A 219 18.51 13.45 3.38
CA VAL A 219 19.58 13.33 2.38
C VAL A 219 20.24 11.97 2.59
N MET A 220 20.27 11.15 1.55
CA MET A 220 20.80 9.79 1.60
C MET A 220 21.99 9.65 0.65
N THR A 221 23.11 9.14 1.17
CA THR A 221 24.25 8.69 0.36
C THR A 221 24.30 7.17 0.40
N THR A 222 24.24 6.53 -0.77
CA THR A 222 24.23 5.07 -0.94
C THR A 222 25.55 4.56 -1.49
N THR A 223 25.86 3.30 -1.19
CA THR A 223 26.98 2.59 -1.82
C THR A 223 26.51 2.06 -3.17
N GLY A 224 26.92 2.73 -4.26
CA GLY A 224 26.67 2.27 -5.64
C GLY A 224 27.48 1.05 -6.04
#